data_AF-A0A9E7R3Y2-F1
#
_entry.id   AF-A0A9E7R3Y2-F1
#
_cell.length_a   1.000
_cell.length_b   1.000
_cell.length_c   1.000
_cell.angle_alpha   90.00
_cell.angle_beta   90.00
_cell.angle_gamma   90.00
#
_symmetry.space_group_name_H-M   'P 1'
#
loop_
_entity.id
_entity.type
_entity.pdbx_description
1 polymer ?
#
loop_
_entity_poly.entity_id
_entity_poly.type
_entity_poly.pdbx_seq_one_letter_code
_entity_poly.pdbx_strand_id
1 'polypeptide(L)' 'MASEVGIADVEEVLEGLDYPLSREEAAAALDGVAVQRGGGETDLGELVSMVGAESFDDREELREEIHSYVPPDEE' A
#
# COMPACT_ATOMS: atom_id res chain seq x y z
N MET A 1 -2.94 21.80 6.46
CA MET A 1 -2.09 21.06 5.51
C MET A 1 -1.62 19.83 6.27
N ALA A 2 -2.54 18.91 6.51
CA ALA A 2 -2.23 17.62 7.07
C ALA A 2 -2.21 16.72 5.85
N SER A 3 -1.03 16.22 5.49
CA SER A 3 -0.90 15.13 4.53
C SER A 3 -1.42 13.88 5.24
N GLU A 4 -2.73 13.82 5.45
CA GLU A 4 -3.42 12.57 5.70
C GLU A 4 -3.35 11.85 4.36
N VAL A 5 -2.29 11.06 4.18
CA VAL A 5 -2.19 10.11 3.07
C VAL A 5 -3.32 9.13 3.32
N GLY A 6 -4.47 9.45 2.76
CA GLY A 6 -5.65 8.60 2.81
C GLY A 6 -5.45 7.44 1.86
N ILE A 7 -6.30 6.42 1.95
CA ILE A 7 -6.31 5.33 0.96
C ILE A 7 -6.42 5.88 -0.48
N ALA A 8 -7.03 7.06 -0.68
CA ALA A 8 -7.05 7.74 -1.96
C ALA A 8 -5.65 8.12 -2.50
N ASP A 9 -4.75 8.60 -1.64
CA ASP A 9 -3.36 8.88 -2.03
C ASP A 9 -2.61 7.58 -2.38
N VAL A 10 -2.92 6.48 -1.68
CA VAL A 10 -2.39 5.17 -2.00
C VAL A 10 -2.86 4.70 -3.38
N GLU A 11 -4.14 4.88 -3.73
CA GLU A 11 -4.64 4.54 -5.06
C GLU A 11 -3.95 5.34 -6.18
N GLU A 12 -3.70 6.64 -5.99
CA GLU A 12 -3.00 7.47 -6.97
C GLU A 12 -1.55 7.01 -7.17
N VAL A 13 -0.86 6.64 -6.09
CA VAL A 13 0.50 6.08 -6.17
C VAL A 13 0.49 4.72 -6.87
N LEU A 14 -0.45 3.84 -6.53
CA LEU A 14 -0.62 2.53 -7.15
C LEU A 14 -0.93 2.63 -8.65
N GLU A 15 -1.66 3.66 -9.09
CA GLU A 15 -1.93 3.95 -10.51
C GLU A 15 -0.67 4.39 -11.27
N GLY A 16 0.29 5.00 -10.59
CA GLY A 16 1.54 5.45 -11.18
C GLY A 16 2.61 4.37 -11.37
N LEU A 17 2.36 3.14 -10.90
CA LEU A 17 3.31 2.03 -10.98
C LEU A 17 3.23 1.31 -12.34
N ASP A 18 4.38 0.83 -12.81
CA ASP A 18 4.51 0.03 -14.02
C ASP A 18 4.29 -1.46 -13.69
N TYR A 19 3.18 -2.03 -14.15
CA TYR A 19 2.83 -3.44 -13.95
C TYR A 19 3.23 -4.31 -15.15
N PRO A 20 3.60 -5.59 -14.95
CA PRO A 20 3.67 -6.30 -13.67
C PRO A 20 4.90 -5.87 -12.84
N LEU A 21 4.75 -5.79 -11.52
CA LEU A 21 5.84 -5.45 -10.61
C LEU A 21 6.02 -6.47 -9.48
N SER A 22 7.26 -6.62 -9.03
CA SER A 22 7.60 -7.52 -7.94
C SER A 22 7.25 -6.90 -6.58
N ARG A 23 7.02 -7.73 -5.55
CA ARG A 23 6.83 -7.24 -4.18
C ARG A 23 7.95 -6.32 -3.70
N GLU A 24 9.20 -6.67 -4.02
CA GLU A 24 10.36 -5.85 -3.65
C GLU A 24 10.35 -4.48 -4.36
N GLU A 25 9.93 -4.43 -5.62
CA GLU A 25 9.82 -3.19 -6.39
C GLU A 25 8.66 -2.33 -5.89
N ALA A 26 7.53 -2.95 -5.59
CA ALA A 26 6.38 -2.28 -4.98
C ALA A 26 6.75 -1.72 -3.61
N ALA A 27 7.36 -2.53 -2.75
CA ALA A 27 7.81 -2.11 -1.42
C ALA A 27 8.83 -0.98 -1.51
N ALA A 28 9.79 -1.03 -2.43
CA ALA A 28 10.76 0.04 -2.63
C ALA A 28 10.14 1.33 -3.20
N ALA A 29 9.13 1.21 -4.07
CA ALA A 29 8.40 2.36 -4.60
C ALA A 29 7.49 3.02 -3.56
N LEU A 30 7.05 2.24 -2.57
CA LEU A 30 6.12 2.64 -1.51
C LEU A 30 6.83 2.87 -0.16
N ASP A 31 8.15 2.69 -0.12
CA ASP A 31 9.02 2.96 1.03
C ASP A 31 8.98 4.46 1.35
N GLY A 32 8.65 4.80 2.59
CA GLY A 32 8.47 6.18 3.04
C GLY A 32 7.08 6.75 2.79
N VAL A 33 6.15 5.97 2.24
CA VAL A 33 4.74 6.36 2.14
C VAL A 33 4.06 6.04 3.47
N ALA A 34 4.04 7.04 4.35
CA ALA A 34 3.34 6.98 5.62
C ALA A 34 1.82 7.01 5.42
N VAL A 35 1.11 5.99 5.88
CA VAL A 35 -0.35 5.93 5.91
C VAL A 35 -0.87 6.10 7.33
N GLN A 36 -1.85 6.99 7.49
CA GLN A 36 -2.53 7.20 8.76
C GLN A 36 -3.62 6.15 8.97
N ARG A 37 -3.58 5.49 10.13
CA ARG A 37 -4.46 4.39 10.50
C ARG A 37 -4.96 4.57 11.93
N GLY A 38 -6.23 4.89 12.11
CA GLY A 38 -6.97 4.76 13.39
C GLY A 38 -6.26 5.19 14.69
N GLY A 39 -5.30 6.12 14.64
CA GLY A 39 -4.47 6.52 15.78
C GLY A 39 -2.96 6.27 15.68
N GLY A 40 -2.44 5.76 14.56
CA GLY A 40 -1.01 5.56 14.31
C GLY A 40 -0.63 5.76 12.83
N GLU A 41 0.65 6.04 12.58
CA GLU A 41 1.23 6.12 11.23
C GLU A 41 1.99 4.81 10.96
N THR A 42 1.79 4.22 9.79
CA THR A 42 2.51 3.01 9.36
C THR A 42 3.07 3.20 7.95
N ASP A 43 4.21 2.59 7.67
CA ASP A 43 4.82 2.64 6.34
C ASP A 43 4.14 1.64 5.40
N LEU A 44 3.75 2.10 4.20
CA LEU A 44 3.08 1.28 3.21
C LEU A 44 4.05 0.30 2.53
N GLY A 45 5.31 0.70 2.30
CA GLY A 45 6.35 -0.19 1.78
C GLY A 45 6.61 -1.37 2.72
N GLU A 46 6.61 -1.13 4.03
CA GLU A 46 6.74 -2.18 5.04
C GLU A 46 5.53 -3.15 4.99
N LEU A 47 4.31 -2.63 4.86
CA LEU A 47 3.10 -3.45 4.67
C LEU A 47 3.21 -4.32 3.41
N VAL A 48 3.65 -3.72 2.30
CA VAL A 48 3.85 -4.42 1.03
C VAL A 48 4.99 -5.43 1.12
N SER A 49 5.98 -5.24 1.98
CA SER A 49 7.01 -6.27 2.23
C SER A 49 6.46 -7.47 3.01
N MET A 50 5.44 -7.25 3.85
CA MET A 50 4.84 -8.28 4.70
C MET A 50 3.74 -9.11 4.00
N VAL A 51 3.21 -8.66 2.86
CA VAL A 51 2.25 -9.45 2.06
C VAL A 51 2.89 -10.72 1.51
N GLY A 52 2.05 -11.76 1.45
CA GLY A 52 2.44 -13.08 0.98
C GLY A 52 2.65 -13.16 -0.54
N ALA A 53 2.07 -12.23 -1.30
CA ALA A 53 2.25 -12.12 -2.73
C ALA A 53 3.70 -11.82 -3.13
N GLU A 54 4.21 -12.49 -4.15
CA GLU A 54 5.58 -12.34 -4.63
C GLU A 54 5.68 -11.27 -5.73
N SER A 55 4.59 -11.07 -6.47
CA SER A 55 4.43 -10.14 -7.59
C SER A 55 2.97 -9.78 -7.77
N PHE A 56 2.72 -8.65 -8.41
CA PHE A 56 1.38 -8.15 -8.71
C PHE A 56 1.28 -7.90 -10.21
N ASP A 57 0.28 -8.50 -10.84
CA ASP A 57 0.00 -8.30 -12.26
C ASP A 57 -0.74 -6.97 -12.51
N ASP A 58 -1.49 -6.50 -11.51
CA ASP A 58 -2.32 -5.30 -11.60
C ASP A 58 -2.41 -4.55 -10.26
N ARG A 59 -2.76 -3.27 -10.33
CA ARG A 59 -2.99 -2.43 -9.14
C ARG A 59 -4.07 -2.97 -8.20
N GLU A 60 -5.08 -3.64 -8.76
CA GLU A 60 -6.21 -4.17 -8.00
C GLU A 60 -5.73 -5.32 -7.10
N GLU A 61 -4.83 -6.16 -7.60
CA GLU A 61 -4.24 -7.26 -6.84
C GLU A 61 -3.38 -6.73 -5.68
N LEU A 62 -2.55 -5.71 -5.95
CA LEU A 62 -1.76 -5.04 -4.91
C LEU A 62 -2.66 -4.35 -3.87
N ARG A 63 -3.73 -3.68 -4.30
CA ARG A 63 -4.67 -3.05 -3.36
C ARG A 63 -5.35 -4.10 -2.48
N GLU A 64 -5.77 -5.23 -3.04
CA GLU A 64 -6.50 -6.27 -2.30
C GLU A 64 -5.60 -6.89 -1.24
N GLU A 65 -4.33 -7.15 -1.57
CA GLU A 65 -3.36 -7.65 -0.61
C GLU A 65 -3.09 -6.66 0.52
N ILE A 66 -2.96 -5.35 0.21
CA ILE A 66 -2.86 -4.30 1.24
C ILE A 66 -4.13 -4.26 2.10
N HIS A 67 -5.32 -4.26 1.49
CA HIS A 67 -6.61 -4.25 2.18
C HIS A 67 -6.86 -5.51 3.02
N SER A 68 -6.29 -6.65 2.64
CA SER A 68 -6.34 -7.90 3.40
C SER A 68 -5.49 -7.82 4.67
N TYR A 69 -4.33 -7.15 4.58
CA TYR A 69 -3.43 -6.92 5.72
C TYR A 69 -3.86 -5.76 6.61
N VAL A 70 -4.59 -4.81 6.06
CA VAL A 70 -5.21 -3.70 6.77
C VAL A 70 -6.61 -4.17 7.17
N PRO A 71 -6.84 -4.76 8.37
CA PRO A 71 -8.20 -5.07 8.81
C PRO A 71 -9.08 -3.82 8.64
N PRO A 72 -10.27 -3.93 8.01
CA PRO A 72 -11.17 -2.79 7.92
C PRO A 72 -11.36 -2.26 9.34
N ASP A 73 -11.24 -0.94 9.53
CA ASP A 73 -11.58 -0.30 10.80
C ASP A 73 -12.92 -0.88 11.28
N GLU A 74 -12.89 -1.63 12.39
CA GLU A 74 -14.11 -2.01 13.08
C GLU A 74 -14.70 -0.70 13.65
N GLU A 75 -15.78 -0.22 13.04
CA GLU A 75 -16.60 0.91 13.54
C GLU A 75 -17.15 0.67 14.96
#